data_AF-A0A496P7S0-F1
#
_entry.id   AF-A0A496P7S0-F1
#
_cell.length_a   1.000
_cell.length_b   1.000
_cell.length_c   1.000
_cell.angle_alpha   90.00
_cell.angle_beta   90.00
_cell.angle_gamma   90.00
#
_symmetry.space_group_name_H-M   'P 1'
#
loop_
_entity.id
_entity.type
_entity.pdbx_description
1 polymer ?
#
loop_
_entity_poly.entity_id
_entity_poly.type
_entity_poly.pdbx_seq_one_letter_code
_entity_poly.pdbx_strand_id
1 'polypeptide(L)'
;MIRFSVLILCLLICVGCGPQQVTVEDHQSTPAHIELQPPVTIESFVRRGEPFESTYTAVPERVVAMWQNSIETIIALGEGDRIVAGMGIPDRKYVRPEYREAYDKIPYKDLKYANLESVLMMKPDLLVGWKSTFTNKMLQTPTFWQARQANVYIAESSLGAQSALTMDMEYKYIRDLGRIFNRNMEAERLIQEMQQSVAYTVAQTA
;
A
#
# COMPACT_ATOMS: atom_id res chain seq x y z
N MET A 1 24.97 62.48 36.41
CA MET A 1 23.55 62.90 36.37
C MET A 1 22.70 61.70 35.99
N ILE A 2 21.92 61.24 36.95
CA ILE A 2 21.04 60.07 36.95
C ILE A 2 19.79 60.38 36.10
N ARG A 3 19.35 59.46 35.22
CA ARG A 3 17.91 59.19 34.99
C ARG A 3 17.68 57.73 34.60
N PHE A 4 17.11 57.00 35.56
CA PHE A 4 16.37 55.76 35.42
C PHE A 4 15.24 55.90 34.39
N SER A 5 15.04 54.91 33.53
CA SER A 5 13.71 54.58 33.00
C SER A 5 13.64 53.09 32.71
N VAL A 6 12.91 52.42 33.60
CA VAL A 6 12.50 51.03 33.54
C VAL A 6 11.44 50.90 32.44
N LEU A 7 11.64 49.99 31.49
CA LEU A 7 10.56 49.47 30.67
C LEU A 7 10.63 47.94 30.67
N ILE A 8 9.83 47.35 31.53
CA ILE A 8 9.49 45.93 31.54
C ILE A 8 8.51 45.71 30.39
N LEU A 9 8.82 44.82 29.43
CA LEU A 9 7.83 44.33 28.48
C LEU A 9 8.01 42.83 28.21
N CYS A 10 7.11 42.09 28.83
CA CYS A 10 6.59 40.74 28.56
C CYS A 10 7.37 39.78 27.65
N LEU A 11 7.92 38.75 28.29
CA LEU A 11 8.16 37.42 27.75
C LEU A 11 6.83 36.82 27.24
N LEU A 12 6.66 36.68 25.92
CA LEU A 12 5.64 35.80 25.34
C LEU A 12 6.32 34.47 24.96
N ILE A 13 6.15 33.47 25.82
CA ILE A 13 6.46 32.08 25.51
C ILE A 13 5.30 31.56 24.64
N CYS A 14 5.44 31.68 23.33
CA CYS A 14 4.58 30.94 22.40
C CYS A 14 5.04 29.47 22.41
N VAL A 15 4.42 28.66 23.27
CA VAL A 15 4.40 27.21 23.09
C VAL A 15 3.54 26.94 21.85
N GLY A 16 4.17 26.97 20.67
CA GLY A 16 3.54 26.57 19.44
C GLY A 16 3.40 25.05 19.44
N CYS A 17 2.17 24.55 19.57
CA CYS A 17 1.83 23.21 19.09
C CYS A 17 2.20 23.15 17.61
N GLY A 18 3.25 22.40 17.28
CA GLY A 18 3.68 22.21 15.90
C GLY A 18 2.53 21.63 15.06
N PRO A 19 2.24 22.18 13.87
CA PRO A 19 1.28 21.55 12.97
C PRO A 19 1.85 20.20 12.54
N GLN A 20 1.06 19.13 12.71
CA GLN A 20 1.28 17.86 12.00
C GLN A 20 1.27 18.20 10.51
N GLN A 21 2.45 18.21 9.89
CA GLN A 21 2.59 18.37 8.45
C GLN A 21 1.94 17.17 7.78
N VAL A 22 0.75 17.38 7.23
CA VAL A 22 0.25 16.55 6.15
C VAL A 22 1.12 16.92 4.96
N THR A 23 2.03 16.04 4.55
CA THR A 23 2.62 16.12 3.21
C THR A 23 1.50 15.88 2.21
N VAL A 24 0.93 16.98 1.73
CA VAL A 24 -0.03 17.01 0.62
C VAL A 24 0.66 16.41 -0.60
N GLU A 25 -0.07 15.60 -1.38
CA GLU A 25 0.42 14.97 -2.62
C GLU A 25 1.24 15.96 -3.46
N ASP A 26 2.40 15.54 -3.96
CA ASP A 26 3.13 16.31 -4.97
C ASP A 26 2.43 16.16 -6.32
N HIS A 27 1.54 17.10 -6.62
CA HIS A 27 0.82 17.13 -7.89
C HIS A 27 1.71 17.42 -9.12
N GLN A 28 3.01 17.69 -8.94
CA GLN A 28 3.92 17.95 -10.05
C GLN A 28 4.50 16.67 -10.68
N SER A 29 4.46 15.54 -9.96
CA SER A 29 4.93 14.24 -10.45
C SER A 29 3.79 13.23 -10.49
N THR A 30 3.20 13.03 -11.68
CA THR A 30 2.23 11.94 -11.91
C THR A 30 2.96 10.73 -12.51
N PRO A 31 2.69 9.48 -12.04
CA PRO A 31 3.26 8.29 -12.65
C PRO A 31 2.97 8.21 -14.15
N ALA A 32 3.90 7.63 -14.92
CA ALA A 32 3.69 7.43 -16.34
C ALA A 32 2.49 6.48 -16.60
N HIS A 33 1.67 6.82 -17.59
CA HIS A 33 0.61 5.95 -18.07
C HIS A 33 1.22 4.75 -18.81
N ILE A 34 0.84 3.53 -18.44
CA ILE A 34 1.33 2.30 -19.05
C ILE A 34 0.13 1.42 -19.37
N GLU A 35 -0.17 1.25 -20.66
CA GLU A 35 -1.23 0.34 -21.10
C GLU A 35 -0.81 -1.13 -20.94
N LEU A 36 -1.78 -1.97 -20.54
CA LEU A 36 -1.62 -3.43 -20.47
C LEU A 36 -2.24 -4.05 -21.72
N GLN A 37 -1.39 -4.51 -22.63
CA GLN A 37 -1.80 -5.17 -23.87
C GLN A 37 -1.17 -6.58 -23.95
N PRO A 38 -1.96 -7.66 -23.86
CA PRO A 38 -3.41 -7.67 -23.63
C PRO A 38 -3.80 -7.24 -22.20
N PRO A 39 -5.08 -6.89 -21.95
CA PRO A 39 -5.57 -6.61 -20.61
C PRO A 39 -5.30 -7.78 -19.65
N VAL A 40 -4.97 -7.45 -18.41
CA VAL A 40 -4.70 -8.44 -17.36
C VAL A 40 -5.96 -8.68 -16.56
N THR A 41 -6.46 -9.91 -16.52
CA THR A 41 -7.52 -10.33 -15.58
C THR A 41 -6.91 -11.09 -14.41
N ILE A 42 -7.32 -10.71 -13.20
CA ILE A 42 -6.92 -11.32 -11.93
C ILE A 42 -8.18 -11.81 -11.20
N GLU A 43 -8.12 -13.04 -10.70
CA GLU A 43 -9.07 -13.58 -9.75
C GLU A 43 -8.59 -13.31 -8.32
N SER A 44 -9.47 -12.77 -7.49
CA SER A 44 -9.28 -12.60 -6.04
C SER A 44 -10.54 -13.06 -5.31
N PHE A 45 -10.55 -13.01 -3.97
CA PHE A 45 -11.60 -13.62 -3.16
C PHE A 45 -12.10 -12.64 -2.10
N VAL A 46 -13.42 -12.43 -2.02
CA VAL A 46 -14.02 -11.67 -0.89
C VAL A 46 -14.07 -12.53 0.36
N ARG A 47 -14.30 -13.83 0.18
CA ARG A 47 -14.30 -14.87 1.20
C ARG A 47 -13.80 -16.15 0.56
N ARG A 48 -13.41 -17.11 1.39
CA ARG A 48 -13.05 -18.45 0.92
C ARG A 48 -14.22 -19.04 0.12
N GLY A 49 -13.94 -19.44 -1.13
CA GLY A 49 -14.94 -20.01 -2.04
C GLY A 49 -15.83 -18.98 -2.74
N GLU A 50 -15.61 -17.68 -2.53
CA GLU A 50 -16.35 -16.59 -3.17
C GLU A 50 -15.38 -15.74 -4.02
N PRO A 51 -15.03 -16.20 -5.24
CA PRO A 51 -14.15 -15.46 -6.13
C PRO A 51 -14.84 -14.24 -6.75
N PHE A 52 -14.03 -13.28 -7.18
CA PHE A 52 -14.42 -12.21 -8.08
C PHE A 52 -13.24 -11.87 -9.01
N GLU A 53 -13.56 -11.38 -10.20
CA GLU A 53 -12.56 -10.97 -11.18
C GLU A 53 -12.40 -9.45 -11.24
N SER A 54 -11.19 -9.01 -11.57
CA SER A 54 -10.89 -7.62 -11.92
C SER A 54 -10.00 -7.60 -13.16
N THR A 55 -10.36 -6.77 -14.13
CA THR A 55 -9.60 -6.59 -15.36
C THR A 55 -8.92 -5.23 -15.36
N TYR A 56 -7.64 -5.24 -15.75
CA TYR A 56 -6.75 -4.09 -15.78
C TYR A 56 -6.34 -3.85 -17.23
N THR A 57 -6.68 -2.69 -17.77
CA THR A 57 -6.27 -2.25 -19.12
C THR A 57 -5.05 -1.34 -19.09
N ALA A 58 -4.65 -0.87 -17.91
CA ALA A 58 -3.45 -0.09 -17.67
C ALA A 58 -2.91 -0.39 -16.27
N VAL A 59 -1.62 -0.10 -16.04
CA VAL A 59 -1.00 -0.14 -14.72
C VAL A 59 -1.66 0.91 -13.82
N PRO A 60 -2.10 0.56 -12.60
CA PRO A 60 -2.72 1.51 -11.66
C PRO A 60 -1.81 2.71 -11.38
N GLU A 61 -2.37 3.91 -11.31
CA GLU A 61 -1.64 5.16 -11.08
C GLU A 61 -1.86 5.71 -9.68
N ARG A 62 -2.96 5.34 -9.01
CA ARG A 62 -3.35 5.85 -7.70
C ARG A 62 -3.77 4.73 -6.76
N VAL A 63 -2.78 4.19 -6.04
CA VAL A 63 -2.96 3.00 -5.23
C VAL A 63 -3.16 3.34 -3.75
N VAL A 64 -4.20 2.76 -3.16
CA VAL A 64 -4.39 2.71 -1.71
C VAL A 64 -4.00 1.31 -1.22
N ALA A 65 -2.88 1.22 -0.53
CA ALA A 65 -2.32 0.00 0.02
C ALA A 65 -2.53 -0.08 1.54
N MET A 66 -3.30 -1.06 1.98
CA MET A 66 -3.58 -1.34 3.39
C MET A 66 -2.71 -2.48 3.89
N TRP A 67 -2.07 -2.27 5.05
CA TRP A 67 -1.19 -3.20 5.76
C TRP A 67 0.16 -3.41 5.08
N GLN A 68 1.10 -3.97 5.85
CA GLN A 68 2.52 -4.02 5.50
C GLN A 68 2.81 -4.81 4.23
N ASN A 69 2.16 -5.96 4.02
CA ASN A 69 2.38 -6.80 2.83
C ASN A 69 2.00 -6.06 1.54
N SER A 70 0.89 -5.31 1.54
CA SER A 70 0.49 -4.49 0.39
C SER A 70 1.49 -3.40 0.08
N ILE A 71 1.96 -2.70 1.11
CA ILE A 71 2.85 -1.54 0.94
C ILE A 71 4.24 -2.01 0.46
N GLU A 72 4.86 -2.95 1.17
CA GLU A 72 6.23 -3.37 0.86
C GLU A 72 6.32 -4.21 -0.40
N THR A 73 5.28 -4.97 -0.78
CA THR A 73 5.32 -5.73 -2.04
C THR A 73 5.28 -4.80 -3.25
N ILE A 74 4.43 -3.77 -3.24
CA ILE A 74 4.37 -2.78 -4.35
C ILE A 74 5.69 -2.00 -4.45
N ILE A 75 6.28 -1.62 -3.31
CA ILE A 75 7.62 -1.00 -3.28
C ILE A 75 8.68 -1.97 -3.82
N ALA A 76 8.66 -3.24 -3.42
CA ALA A 76 9.62 -4.26 -3.87
C ALA A 76 9.54 -4.51 -5.39
N LEU A 77 8.36 -4.32 -5.99
CA LEU A 77 8.16 -4.37 -7.44
C LEU A 77 8.63 -3.09 -8.16
N GLY A 78 9.08 -2.07 -7.42
CA GLY A 78 9.58 -0.81 -7.98
C GLY A 78 8.50 0.23 -8.26
N GLU A 79 7.28 0.05 -7.75
CA GLU A 79 6.11 0.88 -8.07
C GLU A 79 5.62 1.71 -6.87
N GLY A 80 6.52 2.00 -5.93
CA GLY A 80 6.20 2.78 -4.72
C GLY A 80 5.62 4.17 -5.00
N ASP A 81 6.03 4.82 -6.10
CA ASP A 81 5.56 6.16 -6.49
C ASP A 81 4.08 6.20 -6.90
N ARG A 82 3.45 5.04 -7.15
CA ARG A 82 2.02 4.92 -7.44
C ARG A 82 1.16 4.84 -6.18
N ILE A 83 1.78 4.70 -5.00
CA ILE A 83 1.05 4.58 -3.72
C ILE A 83 0.70 5.97 -3.20
N VAL A 84 -0.58 6.35 -3.31
CA VAL A 84 -1.09 7.59 -2.72
C VAL A 84 -1.30 7.45 -1.22
N ALA A 85 -1.70 6.25 -0.76
CA ALA A 85 -1.85 5.96 0.66
C ALA A 85 -1.33 4.57 1.01
N GLY A 86 -0.47 4.49 2.03
CA GLY A 86 0.15 3.28 2.54
C GLY A 86 -0.03 3.22 4.05
N MET A 87 -1.13 2.64 4.50
CA MET A 87 -1.60 2.73 5.89
C MET A 87 -1.51 1.40 6.63
N GLY A 88 -1.10 1.45 7.90
CA GLY A 88 -1.04 0.26 8.78
C GLY A 88 0.36 -0.21 9.16
N ILE A 89 1.42 0.52 8.78
CA ILE A 89 2.77 0.33 9.31
C ILE A 89 3.00 1.34 10.44
N PRO A 90 3.33 0.92 11.68
CA PRO A 90 3.45 1.84 12.82
C PRO A 90 4.59 2.85 12.72
N ASP A 91 5.71 2.45 12.10
CA ASP A 91 6.92 3.28 11.97
C ASP A 91 7.81 2.76 10.82
N ARG A 92 8.55 3.65 10.16
CA ARG A 92 9.46 3.30 9.05
C ARG A 92 10.53 2.27 9.42
N LYS A 93 10.89 2.12 10.70
CA LYS A 93 11.86 1.10 11.15
C LYS A 93 11.41 -0.33 10.88
N TYR A 94 10.10 -0.57 10.77
CA TYR A 94 9.50 -1.87 10.46
C TYR A 94 9.53 -2.19 8.95
N VAL A 95 9.85 -1.21 8.11
CA VAL A 95 10.06 -1.38 6.66
C VAL A 95 11.51 -1.82 6.42
N ARG A 96 11.72 -2.72 5.45
CA ARG A 96 13.06 -3.16 5.05
C ARG A 96 13.93 -1.96 4.66
N PRO A 97 15.22 -1.90 5.07
CA PRO A 97 16.08 -0.74 4.86
C PRO A 97 16.07 -0.17 3.44
N GLU A 98 16.12 -1.05 2.45
CA GLU A 98 16.11 -0.75 1.00
C GLU A 98 14.80 -0.14 0.50
N TYR A 99 13.70 -0.28 1.24
CA TYR A 99 12.37 0.22 0.87
C TYR A 99 11.96 1.50 1.60
N ARG A 100 12.74 1.92 2.61
CA ARG A 100 12.40 3.06 3.48
C ARG A 100 12.29 4.36 2.72
N GLU A 101 13.15 4.62 1.74
CA GLU A 101 13.10 5.86 0.97
C GLU A 101 11.80 5.96 0.16
N ALA A 102 11.40 4.89 -0.51
CA ALA A 102 10.13 4.82 -1.22
C ALA A 102 8.93 4.92 -0.26
N TYR A 103 9.00 4.24 0.88
CA TYR A 103 7.97 4.35 1.92
C TYR A 103 7.81 5.79 2.41
N ASP A 104 8.91 6.50 2.68
CA ASP A 104 8.87 7.86 3.20
C ASP A 104 8.17 8.85 2.23
N LYS A 105 8.20 8.58 0.92
CA LYS A 105 7.53 9.40 -0.12
C LYS A 105 6.00 9.25 -0.14
N ILE A 106 5.43 8.20 0.45
CA ILE A 106 3.98 7.95 0.42
C ILE A 106 3.20 9.07 1.13
N PRO A 107 2.25 9.77 0.48
CA PRO A 107 1.57 10.92 1.08
C PRO A 107 0.78 10.61 2.36
N TYR A 108 -0.11 9.61 2.32
CA TYR A 108 -0.98 9.27 3.45
C TYR A 108 -0.54 7.96 4.12
N LYS A 109 -0.08 8.04 5.38
CA LYS A 109 0.38 6.87 6.16
C LYS A 109 -0.43 6.60 7.44
N ASP A 110 -1.06 7.64 7.98
CA ASP A 110 -1.76 7.60 9.27
C ASP A 110 -3.09 6.83 9.16
N LEU A 111 -3.33 5.90 10.10
CA LEU A 111 -4.55 5.09 10.16
C LEU A 111 -5.83 5.94 10.34
N LYS A 112 -5.75 7.19 10.79
CA LYS A 112 -6.91 8.08 10.82
C LYS A 112 -7.52 8.31 9.44
N TYR A 113 -6.76 8.14 8.36
CA TYR A 113 -7.23 8.24 6.97
C TYR A 113 -7.79 6.92 6.42
N ALA A 114 -7.73 5.82 7.19
CA ALA A 114 -8.29 4.52 6.81
C ALA A 114 -9.81 4.49 7.03
N ASN A 115 -10.53 5.44 6.42
CA ASN A 115 -11.98 5.54 6.39
C ASN A 115 -12.46 5.82 4.96
N LEU A 116 -13.73 5.49 4.69
CA LEU A 116 -14.31 5.53 3.35
C LEU A 116 -14.25 6.94 2.74
N GLU A 117 -14.56 7.97 3.52
CA GLU A 117 -14.62 9.36 3.08
C GLU A 117 -13.24 9.86 2.62
N SER A 118 -12.21 9.57 3.41
CA SER A 118 -10.83 9.94 3.08
C SER A 118 -10.33 9.22 1.84
N VAL A 119 -10.62 7.92 1.72
CA VAL A 119 -10.20 7.12 0.55
C VAL A 119 -10.97 7.53 -0.71
N LEU A 120 -12.24 7.89 -0.62
CA LEU A 120 -13.00 8.43 -1.75
C LEU A 120 -12.41 9.76 -2.25
N MET A 121 -11.94 10.62 -1.33
CA MET A 121 -11.28 11.87 -1.67
C MET A 121 -9.97 11.65 -2.44
N MET A 122 -9.24 10.57 -2.13
CA MET A 122 -7.98 10.21 -2.80
C MET A 122 -8.18 9.69 -4.25
N LYS A 123 -9.40 9.33 -4.64
CA LYS A 123 -9.74 8.80 -5.98
C LYS A 123 -8.78 7.67 -6.45
N PRO A 124 -8.68 6.55 -5.70
CA PRO A 124 -7.85 5.44 -6.13
C PRO A 124 -8.41 4.76 -7.38
N ASP A 125 -7.52 4.17 -8.16
CA ASP A 125 -7.87 3.23 -9.25
C ASP A 125 -7.55 1.77 -8.88
N LEU A 126 -6.77 1.55 -7.82
CA LEU A 126 -6.57 0.25 -7.18
C LEU A 126 -6.54 0.39 -5.65
N LEU A 127 -7.24 -0.53 -4.98
CA LEU A 127 -7.12 -0.74 -3.54
C LEU A 127 -6.59 -2.15 -3.25
N VAL A 128 -5.54 -2.25 -2.42
CA VAL A 128 -4.93 -3.52 -2.04
C VAL A 128 -5.01 -3.69 -0.52
N GLY A 129 -5.46 -4.86 -0.06
CA GLY A 129 -5.59 -5.09 1.38
C GLY A 129 -6.06 -6.49 1.77
N TRP A 130 -6.63 -6.59 2.96
CA TRP A 130 -7.13 -7.85 3.52
C TRP A 130 -8.63 -8.01 3.34
N LYS A 131 -9.15 -9.21 3.58
CA LYS A 131 -10.60 -9.47 3.61
C LYS A 131 -11.37 -8.48 4.47
N SER A 132 -10.87 -8.19 5.68
CA SER A 132 -11.51 -7.27 6.63
C SER A 132 -11.52 -5.82 6.13
N THR A 133 -10.64 -5.49 5.19
CA THR A 133 -10.51 -4.15 4.61
C THR A 133 -11.72 -3.82 3.74
N PHE A 134 -12.25 -4.79 3.01
CA PHE A 134 -13.27 -4.57 1.98
C PHE A 134 -14.65 -5.07 2.41
N THR A 135 -15.15 -4.46 3.47
CA THR A 135 -16.50 -4.70 4.00
C THR A 135 -17.28 -3.40 4.14
N ASN A 136 -18.60 -3.49 4.29
CA ASN A 136 -19.46 -2.32 4.54
C ASN A 136 -19.15 -1.59 5.87
N LYS A 137 -18.32 -2.18 6.74
CA LYS A 137 -17.87 -1.57 8.00
C LYS A 137 -16.54 -0.82 7.87
N MET A 138 -15.90 -0.89 6.70
CA MET A 138 -14.57 -0.34 6.47
C MET A 138 -14.55 0.33 5.09
N LEU A 139 -13.71 -0.13 4.15
CA LEU A 139 -13.48 0.53 2.87
C LEU A 139 -14.48 0.13 1.77
N GLN A 140 -15.61 -0.52 2.09
CA GLN A 140 -16.60 -1.07 1.14
C GLN A 140 -16.13 -2.26 0.30
N THR A 141 -17.08 -2.97 -0.31
CA THR A 141 -16.88 -4.20 -1.08
C THR A 141 -16.20 -3.95 -2.44
N PRO A 142 -15.62 -4.97 -3.10
CA PRO A 142 -15.09 -4.82 -4.46
C PRO A 142 -16.11 -4.26 -5.46
N THR A 143 -17.36 -4.71 -5.38
CA THR A 143 -18.45 -4.23 -6.25
C THR A 143 -18.70 -2.72 -6.13
N PHE A 144 -18.48 -2.14 -4.94
CA PHE A 144 -18.61 -0.69 -4.74
C PHE A 144 -17.54 0.10 -5.52
N TRP A 145 -16.31 -0.40 -5.56
CA TRP A 145 -15.19 0.24 -6.24
C TRP A 145 -15.20 -0.01 -7.75
N GLN A 146 -15.56 -1.22 -8.18
CA GLN A 146 -15.66 -1.55 -9.61
C GLN A 146 -16.71 -0.68 -10.32
N ALA A 147 -17.83 -0.38 -9.67
CA ALA A 147 -18.83 0.56 -10.17
C ALA A 147 -18.30 2.01 -10.32
N ARG A 148 -17.12 2.30 -9.75
CA ARG A 148 -16.41 3.59 -9.79
C ARG A 148 -15.11 3.51 -10.58
N GLN A 149 -14.93 2.47 -11.40
CA GLN A 149 -13.72 2.25 -12.22
C GLN A 149 -12.43 2.07 -11.38
N ALA A 150 -12.58 1.58 -10.15
CA ALA A 150 -11.48 1.21 -9.28
C ALA A 150 -11.49 -0.31 -9.02
N ASN A 151 -10.33 -0.94 -9.10
CA ASN A 151 -10.18 -2.36 -8.82
C ASN A 151 -9.81 -2.62 -7.35
N VAL A 152 -10.05 -3.84 -6.89
CA VAL A 152 -9.69 -4.29 -5.54
C VAL A 152 -8.92 -5.59 -5.63
N TYR A 153 -7.83 -5.69 -4.88
CA TYR A 153 -7.09 -6.94 -4.72
C TYR A 153 -6.96 -7.33 -3.24
N ILE A 154 -7.40 -8.54 -2.92
CA ILE A 154 -7.46 -9.07 -1.56
C ILE A 154 -6.42 -10.18 -1.40
N ALA A 155 -5.57 -10.05 -0.37
CA ALA A 155 -4.62 -11.09 -0.01
C ALA A 155 -5.33 -12.38 0.41
N GLU A 156 -5.09 -13.48 -0.31
CA GLU A 156 -5.76 -14.76 -0.08
C GLU A 156 -5.47 -15.35 1.32
N SER A 157 -4.25 -15.14 1.83
CA SER A 157 -3.87 -15.56 3.19
C SER A 157 -4.64 -14.82 4.30
N SER A 158 -5.34 -13.73 3.98
CA SER A 158 -6.17 -12.98 4.93
C SER A 158 -7.62 -13.49 5.04
N LEU A 159 -8.02 -14.51 4.28
CA LEU A 159 -9.41 -15.00 4.22
C LEU A 159 -9.87 -15.73 5.49
N GLY A 160 -8.93 -16.14 6.34
CA GLY A 160 -9.14 -16.73 7.67
C GLY A 160 -8.42 -18.06 7.88
N ALA A 161 -8.31 -18.48 9.15
CA ALA A 161 -7.51 -19.63 9.58
C ALA A 161 -8.18 -21.00 9.39
N GLN A 162 -9.38 -21.05 8.79
CA GLN A 162 -10.12 -22.29 8.51
C GLN A 162 -9.45 -23.18 7.44
N SER A 163 -8.35 -22.73 6.86
CA SER A 163 -7.53 -23.47 5.92
C SER A 163 -6.05 -23.26 6.19
N ALA A 164 -5.23 -24.23 5.79
CA ALA A 164 -3.79 -24.07 5.82
C ALA A 164 -3.36 -22.83 5.02
N LEU A 165 -2.57 -21.97 5.67
CA LEU A 165 -1.90 -20.84 5.04
C LEU A 165 -0.55 -21.36 4.53
N THR A 166 -0.23 -21.09 3.27
CA THR A 166 0.95 -21.66 2.60
C THR A 166 1.81 -20.58 1.96
N MET A 167 3.10 -20.87 1.74
CA MET A 167 4.00 -19.99 0.99
C MET A 167 3.51 -19.74 -0.44
N ASP A 168 2.81 -20.71 -1.04
CA ASP A 168 2.26 -20.58 -2.38
C ASP A 168 1.23 -19.45 -2.50
N MET A 169 0.47 -19.19 -1.43
CA MET A 169 -0.45 -18.04 -1.40
C MET A 169 0.31 -16.71 -1.51
N GLU A 170 1.47 -16.60 -0.86
CA GLU A 170 2.32 -15.41 -0.91
C GLU A 170 3.06 -15.29 -2.25
N TYR A 171 3.50 -16.41 -2.84
CA TYR A 171 4.06 -16.41 -4.20
C TYR A 171 3.02 -15.98 -5.23
N LYS A 172 1.79 -16.47 -5.12
CA LYS A 172 0.67 -16.02 -5.95
C LYS A 172 0.39 -14.54 -5.74
N TYR A 173 0.38 -14.06 -4.50
CA TYR A 173 0.17 -12.65 -4.18
C TYR A 173 1.20 -11.73 -4.87
N ILE A 174 2.48 -12.07 -4.78
CA ILE A 174 3.56 -11.32 -5.46
C ILE A 174 3.40 -11.37 -6.98
N ARG A 175 3.08 -12.54 -7.53
CA ARG A 175 2.89 -12.73 -8.98
C ARG A 175 1.71 -11.93 -9.51
N ASP A 176 0.58 -11.95 -8.81
CA ASP A 176 -0.62 -11.22 -9.21
C ASP A 176 -0.37 -9.71 -9.20
N LEU A 177 0.28 -9.18 -8.15
CA LEU A 177 0.69 -7.78 -8.12
C LEU A 177 1.71 -7.47 -9.23
N GLY A 178 2.67 -8.37 -9.49
CA GLY A 178 3.59 -8.26 -10.63
C GLY A 178 2.85 -8.12 -11.96
N ARG A 179 1.80 -8.92 -12.19
CA ARG A 179 0.97 -8.82 -13.40
C ARG A 179 0.21 -7.50 -13.48
N ILE A 180 -0.41 -7.06 -12.37
CA ILE A 180 -1.16 -5.80 -12.29
C ILE A 180 -0.26 -4.59 -12.60
N PHE A 181 0.98 -4.62 -12.11
CA PHE A 181 1.92 -3.51 -12.24
C PHE A 181 2.84 -3.61 -13.46
N ASN A 182 2.66 -4.60 -14.34
CA ASN A 182 3.58 -4.91 -15.44
C ASN A 182 5.04 -5.14 -15.00
N ARG A 183 5.21 -5.74 -13.81
CA ARG A 183 6.47 -6.08 -13.14
C ARG A 183 6.65 -7.59 -13.00
N ASN A 184 6.31 -8.32 -14.07
CA ASN A 184 6.36 -9.79 -14.09
C ASN A 184 7.78 -10.31 -13.84
N MET A 185 8.79 -9.65 -14.41
CA MET A 185 10.19 -10.06 -14.27
C MET A 185 10.67 -9.87 -12.83
N GLU A 186 10.36 -8.74 -12.22
CA GLU A 186 10.71 -8.41 -10.84
C GLU A 186 9.99 -9.34 -9.87
N ALA A 187 8.71 -9.62 -10.09
CA ALA A 187 7.93 -10.58 -9.30
C ALA A 187 8.52 -11.99 -9.35
N GLU A 188 8.79 -12.53 -10.54
CA GLU A 188 9.38 -13.87 -10.66
C GLU A 188 10.78 -13.93 -10.08
N ARG A 189 11.59 -12.87 -10.19
CA ARG A 189 12.92 -12.81 -9.55
C ARG A 189 12.80 -12.93 -8.02
N LEU A 190 11.89 -12.16 -7.41
CA LEU A 190 11.66 -12.21 -5.95
C LEU A 190 11.17 -13.60 -5.51
N ILE A 191 10.24 -14.19 -6.27
CA ILE A 191 9.71 -15.53 -5.99
C ILE A 191 10.81 -16.59 -6.11
N GLN A 192 11.60 -16.54 -7.17
CA GLN A 192 12.69 -17.48 -7.43
C GLN A 192 13.76 -17.41 -6.33
N GLU A 193 14.13 -16.21 -5.87
CA GLU A 193 15.08 -16.02 -4.77
C GLU A 193 14.60 -16.72 -3.49
N MET A 194 13.32 -16.55 -3.13
CA MET A 194 12.73 -17.22 -1.96
C MET A 194 12.70 -18.74 -2.12
N GLN A 195 12.25 -19.23 -3.28
CA GLN A 195 12.16 -20.67 -3.56
C GLN A 195 13.53 -21.34 -3.56
N GLN A 196 14.54 -20.70 -4.14
CA GLN A 196 15.92 -21.19 -4.15
C GLN A 196 16.50 -21.22 -2.75
N SER A 197 16.26 -20.20 -1.92
CA SER A 197 16.72 -20.18 -0.52
C SER A 197 16.15 -21.35 0.29
N VAL A 198 14.85 -21.64 0.12
CA VAL A 198 14.21 -22.78 0.79
C VAL A 198 14.81 -24.11 0.30
N ALA A 199 14.88 -24.29 -1.02
CA ALA A 199 15.39 -25.53 -1.62
C ALA A 199 16.86 -25.79 -1.25
N TYR A 200 17.69 -24.74 -1.27
CA TYR A 200 19.08 -24.82 -0.85
C TYR A 200 19.19 -25.29 0.61
N THR A 201 18.43 -24.67 1.52
CA THR A 201 18.46 -25.02 2.95
C THR A 201 18.09 -26.48 3.17
N VAL A 202 17.00 -26.95 2.56
CA VAL A 202 16.57 -28.36 2.66
C VAL A 202 17.66 -29.30 2.13
N ALA A 203 18.27 -28.99 0.98
CA ALA A 203 19.30 -29.84 0.38
C ALA A 203 20.60 -29.92 1.21
N GLN A 204 20.90 -28.93 2.04
CA GLN A 204 22.07 -28.94 2.91
C GLN A 204 21.83 -29.65 4.26
N THR A 205 20.57 -29.90 4.62
CA THR A 205 20.20 -30.46 5.93
C THR A 205 19.42 -31.78 5.87
N ALA A 206 19.11 -32.27 4.66
CA ALA A 206 18.53 -33.59 4.42
C ALA A 206 19.61 -34.68 4.41
#